data_AF-A0AA41S208-F1
#
_entry.id   AF-A0AA41S208-F1
#
_cell.length_a   1.000
_cell.length_b   1.000
_cell.length_c   1.000
_cell.angle_alpha   90.00
_cell.angle_beta   90.00
_cell.angle_gamma   90.00
#
_symmetry.space_group_name_H-M   'P 1'
#
loop_
_entity.id
_entity.type
_entity.pdbx_description
1 polymer ?
#
loop_
_entity_poly.entity_id
_entity_poly.type
_entity_poly.pdbx_seq_one_letter_code
_entity_poly.pdbx_strand_id
1 'polypeptide(L)'
;MKNLTTTAGPSPSDMNEQKIDHGIETSSSKKLTYPEFSEDLTFDKKLVCRIGVRLPDGRRVQRSFLLTDQIQLIWSFCRSLLDEAEFPSSNLILAISGASKTLDYQERLTFVESGLS
;
A
#
# COMPACT_ATOMS: atom_id res chain seq x y z
N MET A 1 42.30 14.79 -46.19
CA MET A 1 42.03 13.93 -47.38
C MET A 1 40.67 13.29 -47.16
N LYS A 2 39.56 13.78 -47.77
CA LYS A 2 38.81 13.23 -48.94
C LYS A 2 38.83 11.69 -49.00
N ASN A 3 37.73 10.92 -49.07
CA ASN A 3 36.51 10.98 -49.93
C ASN A 3 35.52 9.83 -49.49
N LEU A 4 34.19 10.02 -49.40
CA LEU A 4 33.09 9.84 -50.39
C LEU A 4 33.03 8.50 -51.17
N THR A 5 31.95 7.72 -51.00
CA THR A 5 31.28 6.86 -52.04
C THR A 5 29.87 6.50 -51.50
N THR A 6 28.73 7.06 -51.95
CA THR A 6 28.02 6.99 -53.26
C THR A 6 27.49 5.60 -53.61
N THR A 7 26.19 5.52 -53.95
CA THR A 7 25.53 4.74 -55.03
C THR A 7 24.14 4.30 -54.54
N ALA A 8 23.11 5.12 -54.71
CA ALA A 8 22.25 5.26 -55.90
C ALA A 8 21.11 4.22 -55.93
N GLY A 9 19.87 4.72 -55.85
CA GLY A 9 18.70 4.00 -56.37
C GLY A 9 18.81 3.80 -57.88
N PRO A 10 17.99 2.92 -58.46
CA PRO A 10 16.69 3.41 -58.93
C PRO A 10 15.53 2.41 -58.77
N SER A 11 14.31 2.96 -58.68
CA SER A 11 13.06 2.30 -59.08
C SER A 11 13.08 2.09 -60.61
N PRO A 12 12.42 1.09 -61.22
CA PRO A 12 10.95 1.16 -61.34
C PRO A 12 10.17 -0.17 -61.49
N SER A 13 8.86 -0.05 -61.26
CA SER A 13 7.71 -0.67 -61.98
C SER A 13 7.52 -2.21 -62.08
N ASP A 14 6.35 -2.60 -61.55
CA ASP A 14 5.24 -3.31 -62.21
C ASP A 14 4.83 -4.72 -61.74
N MET A 15 3.51 -4.82 -61.52
CA MET A 15 2.59 -5.97 -61.45
C MET A 15 3.09 -7.36 -61.02
N ASN A 16 2.46 -7.93 -59.99
CA ASN A 16 1.51 -9.06 -60.14
C ASN A 16 1.09 -9.64 -58.77
N GLU A 17 -0.23 -9.82 -58.59
CA GLU A 17 -0.88 -10.54 -57.52
C GLU A 17 -0.32 -11.96 -57.34
N GLN A 18 0.01 -12.35 -56.10
CA GLN A 18 -0.16 -13.74 -55.66
C GLN A 18 -0.72 -13.76 -54.23
N LYS A 19 -2.00 -14.15 -54.17
CA LYS A 19 -2.76 -14.57 -53.00
C LYS A 19 -2.03 -15.70 -52.27
N ILE A 20 -1.73 -15.50 -50.98
CA ILE A 20 -1.46 -16.61 -50.06
C ILE A 20 -2.28 -16.37 -48.80
N ASP A 21 -3.42 -17.06 -48.77
CA ASP A 21 -4.24 -17.37 -47.61
C ASP A 21 -3.38 -18.15 -46.60
N HIS A 22 -3.04 -17.58 -45.45
CA HIS A 22 -2.57 -18.34 -44.29
C HIS A 22 -3.26 -17.79 -43.04
N GLY A 23 -4.00 -18.70 -42.40
CA GLY A 23 -4.93 -18.44 -41.31
C GLY A 23 -4.34 -17.64 -40.18
N ILE A 24 -5.12 -16.66 -39.73
CA ILE A 24 -4.88 -15.94 -38.49
C ILE A 24 -5.13 -16.94 -37.37
N GLU A 25 -4.07 -17.59 -36.89
CA GLU A 25 -4.12 -18.38 -35.67
C GLU A 25 -4.56 -17.45 -34.54
N THR A 26 -5.82 -17.59 -34.15
CA THR A 26 -6.40 -16.92 -32.99
C THR A 26 -5.67 -17.41 -31.75
N SER A 27 -4.67 -16.64 -31.30
CA SER A 27 -4.07 -16.79 -29.99
C SER A 27 -5.14 -16.52 -28.94
N SER A 28 -5.83 -17.58 -28.51
CA SER A 28 -6.80 -17.55 -27.42
C SER A 28 -6.05 -17.29 -26.10
N SER A 29 -5.75 -16.02 -25.81
CA SER A 29 -5.37 -15.60 -24.46
C SER A 29 -6.56 -15.86 -23.54
N LYS A 30 -6.52 -16.99 -22.81
CA LYS A 30 -7.43 -17.26 -21.71
C LYS A 30 -7.22 -16.18 -20.66
N LYS A 31 -8.12 -15.19 -20.63
CA LYS A 31 -8.15 -14.14 -19.62
C LYS A 31 -8.28 -14.82 -18.25
N LEU A 32 -7.33 -14.58 -17.36
CA LEU A 32 -7.45 -14.99 -15.97
C LEU A 32 -8.62 -14.21 -15.37
N THR A 33 -9.73 -14.89 -15.09
CA THR A 33 -10.84 -14.32 -14.35
C THR A 33 -10.47 -14.35 -12.88
N TYR A 34 -10.02 -13.22 -12.35
CA TYR A 34 -9.91 -13.04 -10.92
C TYR A 34 -11.32 -13.03 -10.31
N PRO A 35 -11.53 -13.71 -9.17
CA PRO A 35 -12.78 -13.56 -8.44
C PRO A 35 -12.99 -12.08 -8.15
N GLU A 36 -14.20 -11.58 -8.44
CA GLU A 36 -14.59 -10.23 -8.05
C GLU A 36 -14.39 -10.13 -6.54
N PHE A 37 -13.51 -9.21 -6.15
CA PHE A 37 -13.15 -8.99 -4.76
C PHE A 37 -14.45 -8.67 -4.01
N SER A 38 -14.89 -9.55 -3.11
CA SER A 38 -16.06 -9.29 -2.28
C SER A 38 -15.76 -8.07 -1.41
N GLU A 39 -16.27 -6.90 -1.82
CA GLU A 39 -15.87 -5.59 -1.29
C GLU A 39 -16.21 -5.38 0.19
N ASP A 40 -17.18 -6.12 0.74
CA ASP A 40 -17.64 -5.87 2.09
C ASP A 40 -17.42 -7.08 2.99
N LEU A 41 -16.18 -7.25 3.45
CA LEU A 41 -16.01 -7.66 4.83
C LEU A 41 -16.59 -6.49 5.64
N THR A 42 -17.89 -6.51 5.93
CA THR A 42 -18.54 -5.61 6.88
C THR A 42 -17.88 -5.85 8.22
N PHE A 43 -16.72 -5.21 8.40
CA PHE A 43 -15.93 -5.32 9.59
C PHE A 43 -16.81 -4.69 10.67
N ASP A 44 -17.31 -5.53 11.58
CA ASP A 44 -18.22 -5.10 12.61
C ASP A 44 -17.61 -3.87 13.28
N LYS A 45 -18.27 -2.71 13.14
CA LYS A 45 -17.74 -1.43 13.64
C LYS A 45 -17.50 -1.45 15.17
N LYS A 46 -18.09 -2.44 15.83
CA LYS A 46 -17.91 -2.75 17.26
C LYS A 46 -16.57 -3.42 17.58
N LEU A 47 -15.85 -3.93 16.59
CA LEU A 47 -14.57 -4.62 16.74
C LEU A 47 -13.37 -3.72 16.42
N VAL A 48 -13.59 -2.47 15.99
CA VAL A 48 -12.52 -1.50 15.70
C VAL A 48 -12.50 -0.37 16.71
N CYS A 49 -11.29 0.04 17.08
CA CYS A 49 -11.02 1.28 17.81
C CYS A 49 -10.32 2.26 16.87
N ARG A 50 -10.71 3.54 16.90
CA ARG A 50 -10.07 4.60 16.09
C ARG A 50 -9.15 5.43 16.97
N ILE A 51 -7.84 5.21 16.85
CA ILE A 51 -6.83 5.83 17.70
C ILE A 51 -6.24 7.05 17.00
N GLY A 52 -6.25 8.19 17.68
CA GLY A 52 -5.56 9.42 17.28
C GLY A 52 -4.26 9.60 18.05
N VAL A 53 -3.14 9.70 17.35
CA VAL A 53 -1.82 9.91 17.95
C VAL A 53 -1.35 11.33 17.65
N ARG A 54 -0.85 12.02 18.69
CA ARG A 54 -0.16 13.29 18.53
C ARG A 54 1.34 13.02 18.47
N LEU A 55 1.94 13.33 17.33
CA LEU A 55 3.37 13.17 17.10
C LEU A 55 4.14 14.38 17.70
N PRO A 56 5.43 14.23 18.01
CA PRO A 56 6.27 15.30 18.56
C PRO A 56 6.42 16.49 17.60
N ASP A 57 6.34 16.24 16.29
CA ASP A 57 6.32 17.27 15.24
C ASP A 57 5.04 18.15 15.22
N GLY A 58 4.08 17.89 16.10
CA GLY A 58 2.81 18.60 16.21
C GLY A 58 1.70 18.09 15.28
N ARG A 59 2.00 17.15 14.38
CA ARG A 59 1.01 16.48 13.53
C ARG A 59 0.13 15.55 14.37
N ARG A 60 -1.10 15.37 13.90
CA ARG A 60 -2.05 14.38 14.44
C ARG A 60 -2.35 13.37 13.35
N VAL A 61 -2.13 12.10 13.65
CA VAL A 61 -2.43 10.98 12.76
C VAL A 61 -3.52 10.14 13.38
N GLN A 62 -4.35 9.52 12.55
CA GLN A 62 -5.44 8.68 13.03
C GLN A 62 -5.48 7.38 12.26
N ARG A 63 -5.64 6.27 12.97
CA ARG A 63 -5.72 4.93 12.38
C ARG A 63 -6.71 4.07 13.14
N SER A 64 -7.41 3.22 12.40
CA SER A 64 -8.28 2.21 12.99
C SER A 64 -7.49 0.93 13.22
N PHE A 65 -7.71 0.33 14.39
CA PHE A 65 -7.14 -0.95 14.81
C PHE A 65 -8.26 -1.89 15.28
N LEU A 66 -8.01 -3.19 15.33
CA LEU A 66 -8.94 -4.14 15.92
C LEU A 66 -8.89 -4.01 17.45
N LEU A 67 -10.00 -4.11 18.18
CA LEU A 67 -9.98 -4.07 19.65
C LEU A 67 -9.13 -5.18 20.27
N THR A 68 -8.97 -6.30 19.55
CA THR A 68 -8.15 -7.45 19.92
C THR A 68 -6.68 -7.28 19.60
N ASP A 69 -6.30 -6.24 18.86
CA ASP A 69 -4.92 -5.97 18.53
C ASP A 69 -4.13 -5.56 19.79
N GLN A 70 -2.83 -5.84 19.77
CA GLN A 70 -1.92 -5.49 20.86
C GLN A 70 -1.52 -4.02 20.81
N ILE A 71 -1.32 -3.41 21.99
CA ILE A 71 -0.92 -2.00 22.08
C ILE A 71 0.39 -1.68 21.34
N GLN A 72 1.28 -2.67 21.20
CA GLN A 72 2.56 -2.60 20.48
C GLN A 72 2.42 -2.14 19.02
N LEU A 73 1.24 -2.35 18.41
CA LEU A 73 0.93 -1.87 17.07
C LEU A 73 0.92 -0.35 16.97
N ILE A 74 0.63 0.39 18.06
CA ILE A 74 0.74 1.84 18.06
C ILE A 74 2.20 2.26 17.87
N TRP A 75 3.15 1.66 18.60
CA TRP A 75 4.57 1.98 18.44
C TRP A 75 5.08 1.64 17.04
N SER A 76 4.68 0.48 16.52
CA SER A 76 5.03 0.07 15.15
C SER A 76 4.51 1.08 14.12
N PHE A 77 3.30 1.59 14.33
CA PHE A 77 2.73 2.64 13.51
C PHE A 77 3.48 3.97 13.66
N CYS A 78 3.79 4.41 14.87
CA CYS A 78 4.55 5.64 15.10
C CYS A 78 5.95 5.59 14.48
N ARG A 79 6.67 4.46 14.60
CA ARG A 79 7.97 4.26 13.93
C ARG A 79 7.88 4.29 12.42
N SER A 80 6.73 3.96 11.84
CA SER A 80 6.53 4.09 10.39
C SER A 80 6.32 5.54 9.93
N LEU A 81 6.05 6.46 10.87
CA LEU A 81 5.73 7.87 10.60
C LEU A 81 6.85 8.83 11.01
N LEU A 82 7.74 8.38 11.88
CA LEU A 82 8.83 9.15 12.50
C LEU A 82 10.16 8.49 12.16
N ASP A 83 11.21 9.28 12.00
CA ASP A 83 12.57 8.74 11.89
C ASP A 83 13.00 8.14 13.25
N GLU A 84 13.92 7.16 13.24
CA GLU A 84 14.40 6.46 14.45
C GLU A 84 14.88 7.40 15.56
N ALA A 85 15.39 8.58 15.20
CA ALA A 85 15.83 9.60 16.15
C ALA A 85 14.68 10.31 16.87
N GLU A 86 13.48 10.33 16.29
CA GLU A 86 12.32 11.10 16.76
C GLU A 86 11.36 10.26 17.62
N PHE A 87 11.48 8.93 17.59
CA PHE A 87 10.67 8.02 18.40
C PHE A 87 11.50 7.14 19.36
N PRO A 88 12.31 7.73 20.26
CA PRO A 88 13.10 6.97 21.23
C PRO A 88 12.26 6.43 22.40
N SER A 89 10.99 6.83 22.53
CA SER A 89 10.16 6.55 23.71
C SER A 89 9.44 5.21 23.62
N SER A 90 9.67 4.35 24.61
CA SER A 90 8.89 3.13 24.83
C SER A 90 7.52 3.36 25.49
N ASN A 91 7.20 4.61 25.85
CA ASN A 91 5.98 4.97 26.56
C ASN A 91 5.08 5.84 25.70
N LEU A 92 3.77 5.56 25.73
CA LEU A 92 2.73 6.36 25.11
C LEU A 92 1.78 6.88 26.18
N ILE A 93 1.36 8.14 26.08
CA ILE A 93 0.42 8.73 27.03
C ILE A 93 -0.96 8.78 26.39
N LEU A 94 -1.89 8.04 26.97
CA LEU A 94 -3.30 8.12 26.62
C LEU A 94 -3.93 9.33 27.31
N ALA A 95 -4.39 10.28 26.51
CA ALA A 95 -5.16 11.43 26.98
C ALA A 95 -6.62 11.01 27.15
N ILE A 96 -7.03 10.78 28.41
CA ILE A 96 -8.42 10.46 28.77
C ILE A 96 -9.03 11.73 29.37
N SER A 97 -10.35 11.92 29.24
CA SER A 97 -11.03 13.03 29.89
C SER A 97 -10.90 12.93 31.42
N GLY A 98 -10.09 13.79 32.03
CA GLY A 98 -9.88 13.84 33.48
C GLY A 98 -8.78 12.95 34.04
N ALA A 99 -8.10 12.16 33.21
CA ALA A 99 -6.98 11.32 33.63
C ALA A 99 -5.95 11.13 32.50
N SER A 100 -4.73 10.73 32.86
CA SER A 100 -3.77 10.24 31.88
C SER A 100 -3.32 8.85 32.28
N LYS A 101 -3.24 7.94 31.31
CA LYS A 101 -2.69 6.61 31.50
C LYS A 101 -1.46 6.49 30.62
N THR A 102 -0.35 6.04 31.20
CA THR A 102 0.83 5.68 30.42
C THR A 102 0.70 4.22 30.00
N LEU A 103 0.94 3.95 28.72
CA LEU A 103 1.05 2.62 28.16
C LEU A 103 2.53 2.33 27.92
N ASP A 104 3.01 1.19 28.39
CA ASP A 104 4.38 0.72 28.17
C ASP A 104 4.39 -0.32 27.03
N TYR A 105 5.36 -0.22 26.12
CA TYR A 105 5.57 -1.19 25.04
C TYR A 105 5.70 -2.64 25.53
N GLN A 106 6.26 -2.86 26.72
CA GLN A 106 6.46 -4.19 27.28
C GLN A 106 5.16 -4.84 27.79
N GLU A 107 4.11 -4.04 28.00
CA GLU A 107 2.81 -4.56 28.39
C GLU A 107 2.18 -5.33 27.22
N ARG A 108 1.88 -6.62 27.45
CA ARG A 108 1.21 -7.48 26.47
C ARG A 108 -0.30 -7.38 26.61
N LEU A 109 -0.82 -6.15 26.51
CA LEU A 109 -2.24 -5.87 26.59
C LEU A 109 -2.82 -5.66 25.19
N THR A 110 -4.08 -6.05 25.03
CA THR A 110 -4.90 -5.68 23.89
C THR A 110 -5.44 -4.26 24.05
N PHE A 111 -5.96 -3.67 22.97
CA PHE A 111 -6.59 -2.35 23.04
C PHE A 111 -7.76 -2.32 24.01
N VAL A 112 -8.62 -3.33 23.97
CA VAL A 112 -9.76 -3.44 24.91
C VAL A 112 -9.31 -3.52 26.38
N GLU A 113 -8.28 -4.31 26.71
CA GLU A 113 -7.76 -4.43 28.08
C GLU A 113 -7.04 -3.16 28.55
N SER A 114 -6.41 -2.45 27.62
CA SER A 114 -5.71 -1.20 27.92
C SER A 114 -6.68 -0.02 28.18
N GLY A 115 -7.97 -0.18 27.87
CA GLY A 115 -8.99 0.86 27.96
C GLY A 115 -9.06 1.75 26.71
N LEU A 116 -8.53 1.28 25.58
CA LEU A 116 -8.64 1.93 24.27
C LEU A 116 -9.88 1.39 23.55
N SER A 117 -10.92 2.22 23.45
CA SER A 117 -12.20 1.91 22.79
C SER A 117 -12.58 2.99 21.78
#